data_AF-A0A7V7XCQ6-F1
#
_entry.id   AF-A0A7V7XCQ6-F1
#
_cell.length_a   1.000
_cell.length_b   1.000
_cell.length_c   1.000
_cell.angle_alpha   90.00
_cell.angle_beta   90.00
_cell.angle_gamma   90.00
#
_symmetry.space_group_name_H-M   'P 1'
#
loop_
_entity.id
_entity.type
_entity.pdbx_description
1 polymer ?
#
loop_
_entity_poly.entity_id
_entity_poly.type
_entity_poly.pdbx_seq_one_letter_code
_entity_poly.pdbx_strand_id
1 'polypeptide(L)'
;MRCTASSRLCTEMPHTGLETLLRFYRRAAKIVLNNIFIGQSPRILQAKTLLTRNQSIQALYAEGELLCDIAQDYGISYQRVWQIVQGQ
;
A
#
# COMPACT_ATOMS: atom_id res chain seq x y z
N MET A 1 8.00 -54.60 -11.00
CA MET A 1 8.92 -53.46 -11.08
C MET A 1 8.74 -52.75 -12.41
N ARG A 2 8.06 -51.60 -12.43
CA ARG A 2 8.08 -50.65 -13.56
C ARG A 2 7.94 -49.24 -12.97
N CYS A 3 9.07 -48.54 -12.86
CA CYS A 3 9.08 -47.10 -12.62
C CYS A 3 9.28 -46.41 -13.97
N THR A 4 8.29 -45.64 -14.40
CA THR A 4 8.36 -44.77 -15.58
C THR A 4 9.09 -43.48 -15.21
N ALA A 5 10.39 -43.40 -15.50
CA ALA A 5 11.12 -42.15 -15.49
C ALA A 5 10.77 -41.37 -16.76
N SER A 6 9.76 -40.50 -16.67
CA SER A 6 9.52 -39.45 -17.66
C SER A 6 10.60 -38.38 -17.51
N SER A 7 11.74 -38.60 -18.18
CA SER A 7 12.83 -37.64 -18.31
C SER A 7 12.37 -36.41 -19.10
N ARG A 8 11.68 -35.48 -18.44
CA ARG A 8 11.65 -34.09 -18.90
C ARG A 8 13.06 -33.54 -18.67
N LEU A 9 13.90 -33.70 -19.69
CA LEU A 9 15.09 -32.86 -19.83
C LEU A 9 14.61 -31.42 -19.90
N CYS A 10 14.56 -30.75 -18.75
CA CYS A 10 14.66 -29.30 -18.70
C CYS A 10 16.05 -28.98 -19.23
N THR A 11 16.14 -28.75 -20.53
CA THR A 11 17.30 -28.13 -21.17
C THR A 11 17.61 -26.84 -20.44
N GLU A 12 18.61 -26.86 -19.57
CA GLU A 12 19.25 -25.67 -19.03
C GLU A 12 19.80 -24.89 -20.22
N MET A 13 19.05 -23.89 -20.67
CA MET A 13 19.57 -22.92 -21.63
C MET A 13 20.74 -22.19 -20.95
N PRO A 14 21.91 -22.05 -21.61
CA PRO A 14 22.98 -21.25 -21.07
C PRO A 14 22.49 -19.80 -20.98
N HIS A 15 22.25 -19.33 -19.76
CA HIS A 15 21.92 -17.93 -19.51
C HIS A 15 23.09 -17.09 -20.01
N THR A 16 22.88 -16.35 -21.09
CA THR A 16 23.86 -15.36 -21.55
C THR A 16 24.14 -14.38 -20.40
N GLY A 17 25.36 -13.85 -20.30
CA GLY A 17 25.75 -12.97 -19.17
C GLY A 17 24.79 -11.80 -18.93
N LEU A 18 24.09 -11.36 -19.98
CA LEU A 18 23.07 -10.33 -19.95
C LEU A 18 21.78 -10.76 -19.22
N GLU A 19 21.31 -11.99 -19.40
CA GLU A 19 20.16 -12.52 -18.64
C GLU A 19 20.47 -12.62 -17.14
N THR A 20 21.69 -13.01 -16.81
CA THR A 20 22.17 -13.09 -15.43
C THR A 20 22.23 -11.70 -14.79
N LEU A 21 22.77 -10.71 -15.51
CA LEU A 21 22.76 -9.30 -15.10
C LEU A 21 21.33 -8.78 -14.88
N LEU A 22 20.42 -8.99 -15.83
CA LEU A 22 19.02 -8.59 -15.70
C LEU A 22 18.33 -9.24 -14.49
N ARG A 23 18.63 -10.51 -14.19
CA ARG A 23 18.11 -11.19 -13.00
C ARG A 23 18.67 -10.59 -11.71
N PHE A 24 19.96 -10.26 -11.66
CA PHE A 24 20.57 -9.57 -10.52
C PHE A 24 19.92 -8.20 -10.28
N TYR A 25 19.77 -7.38 -11.33
CA TYR A 25 19.12 -6.08 -11.22
C TYR A 25 17.65 -6.18 -10.80
N ARG A 26 16.89 -7.13 -11.35
CA ARG A 26 15.49 -7.38 -10.93
C ARG A 26 15.41 -7.80 -9.45
N ARG A 27 16.34 -8.64 -8.99
CA ARG A 27 16.37 -9.09 -7.59
C ARG A 27 16.75 -7.94 -6.64
N ALA A 28 17.74 -7.13 -7.00
CA ALA A 28 18.12 -5.95 -6.24
C ALA A 28 16.98 -4.91 -6.20
N ALA A 29 16.35 -4.62 -7.33
CA ALA A 29 15.20 -3.72 -7.40
C ALA A 29 14.03 -4.20 -6.53
N LYS A 30 13.75 -5.51 -6.53
CA LYS A 30 12.71 -6.10 -5.67
C LYS A 30 13.04 -5.94 -4.19
N ILE A 31 14.30 -6.11 -3.78
CA ILE A 31 14.74 -5.90 -2.38
C ILE A 31 14.65 -4.43 -1.99
N VAL A 32 15.10 -3.51 -2.86
CA VAL A 32 15.01 -2.06 -2.62
C VAL A 32 13.56 -1.62 -2.48
N LEU A 33 12.68 -2.04 -3.40
CA LEU A 33 11.25 -1.76 -3.31
C LEU A 33 10.64 -2.35 -2.05
N ASN A 34 10.97 -3.60 -1.69
CA ASN A 34 10.45 -4.21 -0.47
C ASN A 34 10.93 -3.47 0.78
N ASN A 35 12.17 -2.97 0.81
CA ASN A 35 12.70 -2.18 1.92
C ASN A 35 12.07 -0.77 1.99
N ILE A 36 11.68 -0.18 0.86
CA ILE A 36 10.92 1.08 0.83
C ILE A 36 9.49 0.87 1.38
N PHE A 37 8.84 -0.23 1.01
CA PHE A 37 7.48 -0.55 1.45
C PHE A 37 7.41 -1.06 2.90
N ILE A 38 8.36 -1.90 3.33
CA ILE A 38 8.50 -2.36 4.73
C ILE A 38 9.06 -1.23 5.63
N GLY A 39 9.81 -0.28 5.06
CA GLY A 39 10.37 0.86 5.78
C GLY A 39 9.38 1.98 6.10
N GLN A 40 8.15 1.94 5.57
CA GLN A 40 7.10 2.84 6.06
C GLN A 40 6.65 2.36 7.43
N SER A 41 7.18 3.01 8.48
CA SER A 41 6.76 2.80 9.86
C SER A 41 5.23 2.78 9.94
N PRO A 42 4.61 1.86 10.68
CA PRO A 42 3.14 1.79 10.82
C PRO A 42 2.52 3.12 11.28
N ARG A 43 3.30 3.99 11.92
CA ARG A 43 2.92 5.36 12.28
C ARG A 43 2.68 6.26 11.05
N ILE A 44 3.49 6.13 10.00
CA ILE A 44 3.35 6.91 8.76
C ILE A 44 2.08 6.49 8.03
N LEU A 45 1.81 5.18 7.99
CA LEU A 45 0.58 4.65 7.39
C LEU A 45 -0.67 5.16 8.14
N GLN A 46 -0.66 5.08 9.47
CA GLN A 46 -1.75 5.62 10.31
C GLN A 46 -1.95 7.12 10.11
N ALA A 47 -0.86 7.91 10.08
CA ALA A 47 -0.93 9.35 9.85
C ALA A 47 -1.55 9.66 8.47
N LYS A 48 -1.16 8.91 7.43
CA LYS A 48 -1.72 9.06 6.09
C LYS A 48 -3.21 8.72 6.06
N THR A 49 -3.63 7.63 6.70
CA THR A 49 -5.05 7.26 6.80
C THR A 49 -5.88 8.32 7.52
N LEU A 50 -5.34 8.89 8.61
CA LEU A 50 -6.01 9.98 9.33
C LEU A 50 -6.14 11.25 8.49
N LEU A 51 -5.10 11.60 7.73
CA LEU A 51 -5.15 12.74 6.79
C LEU A 51 -6.21 12.53 5.72
N THR A 52 -6.27 11.35 5.10
CA THR A 52 -7.29 11.04 4.09
C THR A 52 -8.70 11.11 4.67
N ARG A 53 -8.91 10.58 5.87
CA ARG A 53 -10.20 10.69 6.56
C ARG A 53 -10.59 12.16 6.80
N ASN A 54 -9.66 12.97 7.30
CA ASN A 54 -9.91 14.38 7.57
C ASN A 54 -10.23 15.16 6.28
N GLN A 55 -9.56 14.86 5.17
CA GLN A 55 -9.87 15.44 3.86
C GLN A 55 -11.29 15.07 3.39
N SER A 56 -11.71 13.81 3.59
CA SER A 56 -13.07 13.39 3.25
C SER A 56 -14.14 14.11 4.08
N ILE A 57 -13.87 14.33 5.37
CA ILE A 57 -14.75 15.12 6.26
C ILE A 57 -14.88 16.56 5.77
N GLN A 58 -13.78 17.18 5.36
CA GLN A 58 -13.79 18.54 4.80
C GLN A 58 -14.55 18.61 3.48
N ALA A 59 -14.43 17.61 2.62
CA ALA A 59 -15.16 17.54 1.35
C ALA A 59 -16.68 17.44 1.57
N LEU A 60 -17.14 16.53 2.43
CA LEU A 60 -18.57 16.39 2.76
C LEU A 60 -19.15 17.68 3.33
N TYR A 61 -18.42 18.35 4.23
CA TYR A 61 -18.85 19.65 4.74
C TYR A 61 -18.93 20.71 3.65
N ALA A 62 -17.97 20.74 2.71
CA ALA A 62 -18.00 21.67 1.57
C ALA A 62 -19.16 21.37 0.59
N GLU A 63 -19.64 20.13 0.54
CA GLU A 63 -20.82 19.70 -0.21
C GLU A 63 -22.14 20.10 0.49
N GLY A 64 -22.08 20.55 1.75
CA GLY A 64 -23.22 21.05 2.52
C GLY A 64 -23.78 20.08 3.56
N GLU A 65 -23.12 18.94 3.79
CA GLU A 65 -23.51 17.98 4.81
C GLU A 65 -23.42 18.59 6.23
N LEU A 66 -24.35 18.19 7.09
CA LEU A 66 -24.39 18.69 8.47
C LEU A 66 -23.29 18.02 9.30
N LEU A 67 -22.68 18.82 10.18
CA LEU A 67 -21.62 18.34 11.07
C LEU A 67 -22.07 17.20 12.00
N CYS A 68 -23.36 17.15 12.36
CA CYS A 68 -23.91 16.07 13.18
C CYS A 68 -23.96 14.73 12.43
N ASP A 69 -24.31 14.76 11.16
CA ASP A 69 -24.46 13.57 10.33
C ASP A 69 -23.07 13.01 10.00
N ILE A 70 -22.13 13.89 9.64
CA ILE A 70 -20.71 13.53 9.48
C ILE A 70 -20.12 12.93 10.77
N ALA A 71 -20.45 13.48 11.94
CA ALA A 71 -19.98 12.94 13.22
C ALA A 71 -20.50 11.52 13.47
N GLN A 72 -21.77 11.28 13.15
CA GLN A 72 -22.41 9.97 13.26
C GLN A 72 -21.78 8.94 12.29
N ASP A 73 -21.60 9.31 11.03
CA ASP A 73 -21.06 8.42 9.99
C ASP A 73 -19.62 7.99 10.27
N TYR A 74 -18.80 8.91 10.78
CA TYR A 74 -17.40 8.62 11.10
C TYR A 74 -17.20 8.13 12.55
N GLY A 75 -18.25 8.06 13.36
CA GLY A 75 -18.18 7.62 14.74
C GLY A 75 -17.26 8.48 15.61
N ILE A 76 -17.22 9.79 15.38
CA ILE A 76 -16.40 10.75 16.13
C ILE A 76 -17.25 11.85 16.74
N SER A 77 -16.71 12.57 17.72
CA SER A 77 -17.45 13.66 18.35
C SER A 77 -17.66 14.83 17.38
N TYR A 78 -18.79 15.52 17.54
CA TYR A 78 -19.09 16.77 16.82
C TYR A 78 -17.94 17.79 16.92
N GLN A 79 -17.40 17.97 18.13
CA GLN A 79 -16.27 18.88 18.37
C GLN A 79 -15.04 18.48 17.54
N ARG A 80 -14.80 17.19 17.33
CA ARG A 80 -13.68 16.71 16.51
C ARG A 80 -13.89 17.01 15.02
N VAL A 81 -15.10 16.83 14.51
CA VAL A 81 -15.46 17.22 13.14
C VAL A 81 -15.25 18.71 12.95
N TRP A 82 -15.72 19.52 13.91
CA TRP A 82 -15.53 20.97 13.87
C TRP A 82 -14.06 21.37 13.80
N GLN A 83 -13.19 20.79 14.62
CA GLN A 83 -11.75 21.04 14.57
C GLN A 83 -11.15 20.71 13.20
N ILE A 84 -11.52 19.56 12.63
CA ILE A 84 -11.04 19.12 11.31
C ILE A 84 -11.44 20.11 10.22
N VAL A 85 -12.69 20.59 10.25
CA VAL A 85 -13.19 21.57 9.28
C VAL A 85 -12.50 22.93 9.45
N GLN A 86 -12.22 23.35 10.68
CA GLN A 86 -11.50 24.59 10.98
C GLN A 86 -9.97 24.50 10.73
N GLY A 87 -9.45 23.33 10.35
CA GLY A 87 -8.03 23.13 10.08
C GLY A 87 -7.14 23.11 11.32
N GLN A 88 -7.68 22.68 12.48
CA GLN A 88 -6.98 22.60 13.77
C GLN A 88 -6.56 21.16 14.15
#